data_AF-A0A4Q4UGG9-F1
#
_entry.id   AF-A0A4Q4UGG9-F1
#
_cell.length_a   1.000
_cell.length_b   1.000
_cell.length_c   1.000
_cell.angle_alpha   90.00
_cell.angle_beta   90.00
_cell.angle_gamma   90.00
#
_symmetry.space_group_name_H-M   'P 1'
#
loop_
_entity.id
_entity.type
_entity.pdbx_description
1 polymer ?
#
loop_
_entity_poly.entity_id
_entity_poly.type
_entity_poly.pdbx_seq_one_letter_code
_entity_poly.pdbx_strand_id
1 'polypeptide(L)'
;MPHLLPLSVPPLARFIVIASCLVPAVHGAVADVFQVKSGTTKGGCDGKNIEGWFRDAKTLIDSASTGAAATDQDSRKYLKTFFSIGPNDDATQAGDPIGRVASVIDAKNPPPGGKPWLFCNSDWLEEQKWTDVAYDPATGQKRTDGKKVQDLFQMVPNQSPFWSDDLRQYLRADPGDYCSDRDNFAATQDQTRPSTVTLCIDNFLSSQGETLSDIPAVTAEKVSVSTLQVHSLTLFHEMFHLALGTAGTPDEGYNLNSIVRFGTTKAVRNPESFTFYALAYYLGQTTQYTFANSKSANKPAPTPKRRSPYRSERDFLISFQPERKELTDKFWVA
;
A
#
# COMPACT_ATOMS: atom_id res chain seq x y z
N MET A 1 60.11 37.62 36.21
CA MET A 1 59.22 37.78 37.38
C MET A 1 58.13 38.79 37.04
N PRO A 2 56.92 38.60 37.57
CA PRO A 2 55.65 38.91 36.90
C PRO A 2 55.00 40.21 37.41
N HIS A 3 54.02 40.75 36.68
CA HIS A 3 52.68 41.14 37.16
C HIS A 3 51.85 41.71 35.99
N LEU A 4 50.88 40.93 35.48
CA LEU A 4 49.46 40.93 35.85
C LEU A 4 48.71 42.15 35.31
N LEU A 5 48.01 41.96 34.18
CA LEU A 5 46.83 42.75 33.82
C LEU A 5 45.56 42.00 34.26
N PRO A 6 44.50 42.72 34.65
CA PRO A 6 43.41 42.18 35.46
C PRO A 6 42.33 41.46 34.64
N LEU A 7 41.64 40.58 35.37
CA LEU A 7 40.42 39.89 34.99
C LEU A 7 39.29 40.87 34.61
N SER A 8 38.50 40.46 33.61
CA SER A 8 37.05 40.19 33.72
C SER A 8 36.28 40.68 32.49
N VAL A 9 36.02 39.76 31.57
CA VAL A 9 34.89 39.86 30.62
C VAL A 9 34.00 38.65 30.91
N PRO A 10 32.72 38.84 31.26
CA PRO A 10 31.84 37.73 31.62
C PRO A 10 31.50 36.89 30.37
N PRO A 11 31.41 35.55 30.49
CA PRO A 11 30.92 34.72 29.41
C PRO A 11 29.39 34.76 29.44
N LEU A 12 28.79 35.83 28.93
CA LEU A 12 27.33 35.90 28.75
C LEU A 12 26.96 35.56 27.30
N ALA A 13 26.24 34.45 27.18
CA ALA A 13 25.26 34.17 26.14
C ALA A 13 25.76 34.07 24.67
N ARG A 14 26.31 32.90 24.32
CA ARG A 14 26.12 32.32 22.98
C ARG A 14 25.48 30.94 23.07
N PHE A 15 24.32 30.88 23.71
CA PHE A 15 23.34 29.83 23.40
C PHE A 15 22.48 30.35 22.25
N ILE A 16 22.90 30.06 21.01
CA ILE A 16 21.96 30.07 19.89
C ILE A 16 21.09 28.84 20.12
N VAL A 17 20.00 29.02 20.87
CA VAL A 17 18.87 28.09 20.83
C VAL A 17 18.35 28.19 19.42
N ILE A 18 18.77 27.25 18.57
CA ILE A 18 18.07 26.96 17.32
C ILE A 18 16.72 26.41 17.76
N ALA A 19 15.80 27.32 18.06
CA ALA A 19 14.38 27.05 18.05
C ALA A 19 14.03 26.83 16.57
N SER A 20 14.47 25.68 16.03
CA SER A 20 13.82 25.07 14.90
C SER A 20 12.39 24.90 15.38
N CYS A 21 11.52 25.80 14.93
CA CYS A 21 10.10 25.60 14.95
C CYS A 21 9.87 24.26 14.25
N LEU A 22 9.82 23.18 15.04
CA LEU A 22 9.14 21.95 14.71
C LEU A 22 7.69 22.39 14.53
N VAL A 23 7.38 23.00 13.38
CA VAL A 23 6.03 22.99 12.87
C VAL A 23 5.75 21.50 12.79
N PRO A 24 4.83 20.94 13.61
CA PRO A 24 4.43 19.57 13.41
C PRO A 24 4.03 19.51 11.94
N ALA A 25 4.80 18.77 11.14
CA ALA A 25 4.43 18.54 9.77
C ALA A 25 2.99 18.03 9.88
N VAL A 26 2.04 18.79 9.35
CA VAL A 26 0.64 18.38 9.34
C VAL A 26 0.65 17.16 8.43
N HIS A 27 0.78 15.98 9.04
CA HIS A 27 0.70 14.73 8.32
C HIS A 27 -0.73 14.68 7.82
N GLY A 28 -0.91 14.73 6.50
CA GLY A 28 -2.24 14.71 5.87
C GLY A 28 -3.10 13.61 6.46
N ALA A 29 -4.34 13.94 6.79
CA ALA A 29 -5.31 12.99 7.32
C ALA A 29 -5.81 12.08 6.21
N VAL A 30 -6.35 10.91 6.54
CA VAL A 30 -7.02 10.06 5.53
C VAL A 30 -8.13 10.84 4.83
N ALA A 31 -8.79 11.75 5.55
CA ALA A 31 -9.82 12.65 5.04
C ALA A 31 -9.29 13.74 4.10
N ASP A 32 -7.99 13.85 3.82
CA ASP A 32 -7.49 14.70 2.73
C ASP A 32 -7.50 13.94 1.40
N VAL A 33 -7.36 12.61 1.44
CA VAL A 33 -7.26 11.74 0.25
C VAL A 33 -8.56 10.99 -0.02
N PHE A 34 -9.30 10.58 1.01
CA PHE A 34 -10.51 9.76 0.88
C PHE A 34 -11.78 10.44 1.38
N GLN A 35 -12.90 10.06 0.79
CA GLN A 35 -14.23 10.14 1.39
C GLN A 35 -14.43 8.85 2.19
N VAL A 36 -14.16 8.89 3.50
CA VAL A 36 -14.34 7.71 4.36
C VAL A 36 -15.80 7.58 4.74
N LYS A 37 -16.39 6.41 4.49
CA LYS A 37 -17.79 6.15 4.86
C LYS A 37 -17.96 6.12 6.37
N SER A 38 -18.80 7.01 6.90
CA SER A 38 -19.16 7.04 8.32
C SER A 38 -20.18 5.94 8.68
N GLY A 39 -20.30 5.64 9.97
CA GLY A 39 -21.21 4.65 10.52
C GLY A 39 -20.58 3.26 10.63
N THR A 40 -21.37 2.27 11.05
CA THR A 40 -20.94 0.87 11.24
C THR A 40 -21.64 -0.11 10.31
N THR A 41 -22.41 0.39 9.34
CA THR A 41 -23.21 -0.40 8.38
C THR A 41 -23.03 0.18 6.99
N LYS A 42 -23.32 -0.59 5.94
CA LYS A 42 -23.24 -0.13 4.54
C LYS A 42 -21.86 0.41 4.18
N GLY A 43 -20.83 -0.38 4.50
CA GLY A 43 -19.42 -0.07 4.29
C GLY A 43 -18.84 0.94 5.28
N GLY A 44 -19.56 1.28 6.36
CA GLY A 44 -19.11 2.25 7.36
C GLY A 44 -17.85 1.84 8.12
N CYS A 45 -17.01 2.83 8.41
CA CYS A 45 -15.67 2.69 8.99
C CYS A 45 -15.54 3.15 10.45
N ASP A 46 -16.64 3.49 11.13
CA ASP A 46 -16.59 3.97 12.51
C ASP A 46 -16.01 2.88 13.45
N GLY A 47 -15.11 3.29 14.34
CA GLY A 47 -14.43 2.38 15.28
C GLY A 47 -13.28 1.56 14.66
N LYS A 48 -12.95 1.78 13.39
CA LYS A 48 -11.81 1.14 12.71
C LYS A 48 -10.59 2.06 12.69
N ASN A 49 -9.38 1.50 12.68
CA ASN A 49 -8.11 2.24 12.76
C ASN A 49 -7.63 2.81 11.42
N ILE A 50 -8.54 3.42 10.64
CA ILE A 50 -8.26 3.88 9.28
C ILE A 50 -7.16 4.95 9.24
N GLU A 51 -7.16 5.87 10.20
CA GLU A 51 -6.11 6.90 10.30
C GLU A 51 -4.73 6.32 10.64
N GLY A 52 -4.68 5.27 11.48
CA GLY A 52 -3.44 4.55 11.76
C GLY A 52 -2.90 3.86 10.51
N TRP A 53 -3.77 3.15 9.78
CA TRP A 53 -3.38 2.47 8.55
C TRP A 53 -2.94 3.43 7.45
N PHE A 54 -3.61 4.59 7.31
CA PHE A 54 -3.21 5.59 6.34
C PHE A 54 -1.86 6.26 6.71
N ARG A 55 -1.62 6.50 8.01
CA ARG A 55 -0.31 6.98 8.50
C ARG A 55 0.82 6.00 8.19
N ASP A 56 0.56 4.71 8.34
CA ASP A 56 1.50 3.66 7.98
C ASP A 56 1.75 3.62 6.47
N ALA A 57 0.70 3.73 5.65
CA ALA A 57 0.84 3.81 4.19
C ALA A 57 1.73 5.00 3.77
N LYS A 58 1.60 6.15 4.44
CA LYS A 58 2.49 7.30 4.24
C LYS A 58 3.93 6.99 4.65
N THR A 59 4.13 6.40 5.83
CA THR A 59 5.47 5.99 6.29
C THR A 59 6.14 5.03 5.30
N LEU A 60 5.38 4.05 4.79
CA LEU A 60 5.84 3.08 3.82
C LEU A 60 6.18 3.72 2.47
N ILE A 61 5.35 4.66 1.98
CA ILE A 61 5.63 5.31 0.70
C ILE A 61 6.85 6.23 0.77
N ASP A 62 7.09 6.89 1.90
CA ASP A 62 8.25 7.74 2.14
C ASP A 62 9.53 6.90 2.19
N SER A 63 9.49 5.76 2.91
CA SER A 63 10.57 4.77 2.93
C SER A 63 10.84 4.20 1.53
N ALA A 64 9.80 3.78 0.80
CA ALA A 64 9.93 3.24 -0.55
C ALA A 64 10.51 4.28 -1.54
N SER A 65 10.05 5.53 -1.47
CA SER A 65 10.55 6.63 -2.29
C SER A 65 12.02 6.90 -2.03
N THR A 66 12.42 6.91 -0.75
CA THR A 66 13.81 7.06 -0.33
C THR A 66 14.67 5.93 -0.91
N GLY A 67 14.21 4.69 -0.79
CA GLY A 67 14.94 3.53 -1.30
C GLY A 67 15.06 3.49 -2.83
N ALA A 68 14.02 3.92 -3.55
CA ALA A 68 14.02 3.92 -5.01
C ALA A 68 14.95 4.99 -5.58
N ALA A 69 15.04 6.15 -4.92
CA ALA A 69 15.93 7.24 -5.31
C ALA A 69 17.39 7.00 -4.90
N ALA A 70 17.64 6.12 -3.94
CA ALA A 70 18.97 5.88 -3.41
C ALA A 70 19.88 5.11 -4.38
N THR A 71 21.12 5.58 -4.51
CA THR A 71 22.14 5.00 -5.40
C THR A 71 23.16 4.13 -4.67
N ASP A 72 23.03 3.98 -3.34
CA ASP A 72 23.95 3.17 -2.56
C ASP A 72 23.70 1.67 -2.81
N GLN A 73 24.76 0.87 -2.63
CA GLN A 73 24.73 -0.56 -2.95
C GLN A 73 23.66 -1.32 -2.15
N ASP A 74 23.34 -0.89 -0.92
CA ASP A 74 22.38 -1.60 -0.09
C ASP A 74 20.95 -1.33 -0.57
N SER A 75 20.58 -0.07 -0.84
CA SER A 75 19.28 0.27 -1.42
C SER A 75 19.04 -0.43 -2.77
N ARG A 76 20.09 -0.56 -3.60
CA ARG A 76 20.03 -1.32 -4.86
C ARG A 76 19.78 -2.81 -4.67
N LYS A 77 20.18 -3.43 -3.55
CA LYS A 77 19.85 -4.83 -3.27
C LYS A 77 18.35 -5.02 -3.05
N TYR A 78 17.67 -4.07 -2.39
CA TYR A 78 16.21 -4.13 -2.22
C TYR A 78 15.50 -4.07 -3.58
N LEU A 79 15.88 -3.12 -4.44
CA LEU A 79 15.34 -3.04 -5.80
C LEU A 79 15.61 -4.32 -6.60
N LYS A 80 16.80 -4.90 -6.45
CA LYS A 80 17.13 -6.16 -7.11
C LYS A 80 16.26 -7.32 -6.62
N THR A 81 16.00 -7.39 -5.32
CA THR A 81 15.28 -8.51 -4.72
C THR A 81 13.79 -8.48 -5.00
N PHE A 82 13.16 -7.29 -4.97
CA PHE A 82 11.70 -7.18 -5.13
C PHE A 82 11.27 -6.85 -6.56
N PHE A 83 12.15 -6.25 -7.37
CA PHE A 83 11.83 -5.84 -8.74
C PHE A 83 12.79 -6.38 -9.79
N SER A 84 13.76 -7.22 -9.44
CA SER A 84 14.79 -7.69 -10.36
C SER A 84 15.68 -6.59 -10.97
N ILE A 85 15.59 -5.34 -10.48
CA ILE A 85 16.35 -4.17 -10.94
C ILE A 85 17.76 -4.18 -10.34
N GLY A 86 18.77 -4.54 -11.14
CA GLY A 86 20.18 -4.59 -10.75
C GLY A 86 20.82 -3.21 -10.55
N PRO A 87 22.04 -3.13 -10.00
CA PRO A 87 22.67 -1.85 -9.62
C PRO A 87 22.81 -0.81 -10.74
N ASN A 88 22.92 -1.25 -12.00
CA ASN A 88 23.06 -0.38 -13.17
C ASN A 88 21.77 -0.25 -13.99
N ASP A 89 20.70 -0.93 -13.58
CA ASP A 89 19.42 -0.86 -14.28
C ASP A 89 18.65 0.41 -13.88
N ASP A 90 17.70 0.80 -14.72
CA ASP A 90 16.89 1.98 -14.48
C ASP A 90 15.95 1.80 -13.27
N ALA A 91 16.21 2.59 -12.21
CA ALA A 91 15.42 2.59 -10.97
C ALA A 91 14.02 3.17 -11.16
N THR A 92 13.83 4.03 -12.16
CA THR A 92 12.56 4.73 -12.40
C THR A 92 11.44 3.74 -12.71
N GLN A 93 11.76 2.53 -13.21
CA GLN A 93 10.79 1.45 -13.40
C GLN A 93 10.00 1.11 -12.13
N ALA A 94 10.62 1.20 -10.95
CA ALA A 94 9.92 1.09 -9.66
C ALA A 94 9.64 2.47 -9.03
N GLY A 95 10.54 3.43 -9.23
CA GLY A 95 10.42 4.78 -8.67
C GLY A 95 9.22 5.57 -9.18
N ASP A 96 8.86 5.46 -10.46
CA ASP A 96 7.74 6.19 -11.06
C ASP A 96 6.38 5.72 -10.51
N PRO A 97 6.09 4.39 -10.45
CA PRO A 97 4.92 3.88 -9.73
C PRO A 97 4.83 4.36 -8.28
N ILE A 98 5.94 4.27 -7.53
CA ILE A 98 6.03 4.74 -6.14
C ILE A 98 5.73 6.24 -6.05
N GLY A 99 6.31 7.05 -6.93
CA GLY A 99 6.10 8.50 -6.97
C GLY A 99 4.65 8.89 -7.29
N ARG A 100 3.96 8.13 -8.14
CA ARG A 100 2.53 8.32 -8.41
C ARG A 100 1.67 8.04 -7.17
N VAL A 101 1.93 6.95 -6.46
CA VAL A 101 1.23 6.63 -5.20
C VAL A 101 1.52 7.70 -4.13
N ALA A 102 2.78 8.11 -3.98
CA ALA A 102 3.16 9.20 -3.07
C ALA A 102 2.38 10.48 -3.37
N SER A 103 2.23 10.80 -4.67
CA SER A 103 1.46 11.98 -5.08
C SER A 103 -0.04 11.90 -4.79
N VAL A 104 -0.63 10.70 -4.78
CA VAL A 104 -2.03 10.49 -4.34
C VAL A 104 -2.13 10.64 -2.82
N ILE A 105 -1.22 10.01 -2.06
CA ILE A 105 -1.17 10.08 -0.59
C ILE A 105 -0.98 11.52 -0.09
N ASP A 106 -0.21 12.33 -0.82
CA ASP A 106 -0.04 13.76 -0.53
C ASP A 106 -1.20 14.65 -1.02
N ALA A 107 -2.29 14.06 -1.53
CA ALA A 107 -3.43 14.75 -2.14
C ALA A 107 -3.07 15.71 -3.30
N LYS A 108 -1.91 15.51 -3.95
CA LYS A 108 -1.42 16.37 -5.04
C LYS A 108 -1.99 15.97 -6.40
N ASN A 109 -2.18 14.67 -6.63
CA ASN A 109 -2.74 14.13 -7.87
C ASN A 109 -3.82 13.10 -7.53
N PRO A 110 -5.06 13.53 -7.26
CA PRO A 110 -6.14 12.59 -6.97
C PRO A 110 -6.40 11.66 -8.17
N PRO A 111 -6.91 10.44 -7.94
CA PRO A 111 -7.27 9.53 -9.01
C PRO A 111 -8.40 10.11 -9.89
N PRO A 112 -8.63 9.53 -11.09
CA PRO A 112 -9.71 9.95 -11.98
C PRO A 112 -11.07 9.98 -11.26
N GLY A 113 -11.88 11.00 -11.56
CA GLY A 113 -13.18 11.18 -10.89
C GLY A 113 -13.11 11.92 -9.56
N GLY A 114 -11.91 12.26 -9.06
CA GLY A 114 -11.72 13.10 -7.88
C GLY A 114 -11.39 12.28 -6.64
N LYS A 115 -11.90 12.73 -5.49
CA LYS A 115 -11.56 12.14 -4.20
C LYS A 115 -12.24 10.76 -4.05
N PRO A 116 -11.49 9.66 -3.96
CA PRO A 116 -12.04 8.31 -3.90
C PRO A 116 -12.81 8.05 -2.61
N TRP A 117 -13.73 7.08 -2.64
CA TRP A 117 -14.37 6.56 -1.44
C TRP A 117 -13.54 5.46 -0.79
N LEU A 118 -13.58 5.40 0.54
CA LEU A 118 -13.07 4.30 1.34
C LEU A 118 -14.20 3.69 2.17
N PHE A 119 -14.45 2.41 1.92
CA PHE A 119 -15.43 1.58 2.63
C PHE A 119 -14.72 0.48 3.43
N CYS A 120 -15.35 0.01 4.50
CA CYS A 120 -14.81 -0.95 5.46
C CYS A 120 -15.54 -2.31 5.48
N ASN A 121 -16.42 -2.51 4.50
CA ASN A 121 -17.09 -3.76 4.14
C ASN A 121 -17.71 -3.55 2.74
N SER A 122 -18.10 -4.59 2.00
CA SER A 122 -18.74 -4.50 0.68
C SER A 122 -20.26 -4.30 0.70
N ASP A 123 -20.90 -4.32 1.87
CA ASP A 123 -22.34 -4.07 2.03
C ASP A 123 -22.79 -2.61 1.72
N TRP A 124 -21.88 -1.74 1.26
CA TRP A 124 -22.23 -0.46 0.63
C TRP A 124 -22.87 -0.62 -0.76
N LEU A 125 -22.74 -1.81 -1.35
CA LEU A 125 -23.40 -2.20 -2.59
C LEU A 125 -24.63 -3.04 -2.31
N GLU A 126 -25.78 -2.61 -2.83
CA GLU A 126 -27.03 -3.36 -2.76
C GLU A 126 -27.18 -4.20 -4.04
N GLU A 127 -27.05 -5.52 -3.95
CA GLU A 127 -27.36 -6.42 -5.08
C GLU A 127 -28.82 -6.26 -5.49
N GLN A 128 -29.08 -6.13 -6.80
CA GLN A 128 -30.42 -6.02 -7.38
C GLN A 128 -30.64 -7.14 -8.39
N LYS A 129 -31.90 -7.46 -8.68
CA LYS A 129 -32.27 -8.24 -9.86
C LYS A 129 -32.41 -7.30 -11.06
N TRP A 130 -32.10 -7.82 -12.25
CA TRP A 130 -32.33 -7.12 -13.52
C TRP A 130 -33.78 -6.63 -13.71
N THR A 131 -34.75 -7.32 -13.08
CA THR A 131 -36.19 -7.03 -13.12
C THR A 131 -36.70 -6.15 -11.96
N ASP A 132 -35.82 -5.74 -11.04
CA ASP A 132 -36.18 -4.81 -9.97
C ASP A 132 -36.42 -3.41 -10.53
N VAL A 133 -37.28 -2.62 -9.86
CA VAL A 133 -37.46 -1.21 -10.21
C VAL A 133 -36.13 -0.49 -9.98
N ALA A 134 -35.63 0.19 -11.00
CA ALA A 134 -34.34 0.86 -10.93
C ALA A 134 -34.37 2.03 -9.93
N TYR A 135 -33.20 2.39 -9.41
CA TYR A 135 -32.97 3.64 -8.69
C TYR A 135 -32.73 4.79 -9.67
N ASP A 136 -33.12 5.99 -9.27
CA ASP A 136 -32.85 7.23 -10.00
C ASP A 136 -31.50 7.82 -9.54
N PRO A 137 -30.52 7.98 -10.45
CA PRO A 137 -29.22 8.59 -10.12
C PRO A 137 -29.32 10.01 -9.52
N ALA A 138 -30.35 10.78 -9.86
CA ALA A 138 -30.50 12.15 -9.37
C ALA A 138 -31.00 12.21 -7.91
N THR A 139 -31.83 11.25 -7.49
CA THR A 139 -32.49 11.30 -6.17
C THR A 139 -32.05 10.19 -5.23
N GLY A 140 -31.49 9.11 -5.76
CA GLY A 140 -31.19 7.92 -4.99
C GLY A 140 -32.38 7.04 -4.63
N GLN A 141 -33.58 7.40 -5.09
CA GLN A 141 -34.81 6.68 -4.78
C GLN A 141 -35.20 5.75 -5.92
N LYS A 142 -36.03 4.74 -5.62
CA LYS A 142 -36.63 3.90 -6.67
C LYS A 142 -37.46 4.76 -7.61
N ARG A 143 -37.32 4.53 -8.91
CA ARG A 143 -38.00 5.29 -9.96
C ARG A 143 -39.51 5.08 -9.89
N THR A 144 -40.25 6.16 -10.12
CA THR A 144 -41.72 6.13 -10.17
C THR A 144 -42.28 5.80 -11.56
N ASP A 145 -41.45 5.84 -12.60
CA ASP A 145 -41.83 5.51 -13.98
C ASP A 145 -41.87 3.99 -14.26
N GLY A 146 -41.55 3.17 -13.26
CA GLY A 146 -41.62 1.70 -13.33
C GLY A 146 -40.49 1.05 -14.13
N LYS A 147 -39.52 1.83 -14.64
CA LYS A 147 -38.36 1.28 -15.35
C LYS A 147 -37.56 0.31 -14.48
N LYS A 148 -37.10 -0.76 -15.10
CA LYS A 148 -36.31 -1.82 -14.47
C LYS A 148 -34.83 -1.55 -14.64
N VAL A 149 -34.01 -2.22 -13.83
CA VAL A 149 -32.54 -2.10 -13.92
C VAL A 149 -32.05 -2.41 -15.34
N GLN A 150 -32.55 -3.48 -15.96
CA GLN A 150 -32.20 -3.87 -17.33
C GLN A 150 -32.58 -2.84 -18.42
N ASP A 151 -33.51 -1.93 -18.13
CA ASP A 151 -33.93 -0.89 -19.08
C ASP A 151 -32.92 0.27 -19.14
N LEU A 152 -32.07 0.39 -18.11
CA LEU A 152 -31.11 1.48 -17.93
C LEU A 152 -29.65 1.01 -17.92
N PHE A 153 -29.44 -0.26 -17.58
CA PHE A 153 -28.12 -0.82 -17.35
C PHE A 153 -27.97 -2.14 -18.12
N GLN A 154 -26.93 -2.22 -18.94
CA GLN A 154 -26.74 -3.34 -19.86
C GLN A 154 -26.50 -4.64 -19.09
N MET A 155 -27.39 -5.61 -19.32
CA MET A 155 -27.28 -6.95 -18.79
C MET A 155 -26.04 -7.67 -19.34
N VAL A 156 -25.29 -8.27 -18.43
CA VAL A 156 -24.12 -9.11 -18.73
C VAL A 156 -24.37 -10.49 -18.14
N PRO A 157 -24.21 -11.59 -18.92
CA PRO A 157 -24.38 -12.93 -18.39
C PRO A 157 -23.47 -13.19 -17.18
N ASN A 158 -24.01 -13.90 -16.18
CA ASN A 158 -23.33 -14.29 -14.94
C ASN A 158 -22.89 -13.14 -14.01
N GLN A 159 -23.32 -11.91 -14.28
CA GLN A 159 -23.12 -10.77 -13.38
C GLN A 159 -24.45 -10.24 -12.84
N SER A 160 -24.41 -9.74 -11.61
CA SER A 160 -25.51 -9.04 -10.98
C SER A 160 -25.29 -7.52 -11.05
N PRO A 161 -26.37 -6.72 -11.19
CA PRO A 161 -26.31 -5.30 -10.99
C PRO A 161 -26.30 -4.97 -9.50
N PHE A 162 -25.43 -4.07 -9.08
CA PHE A 162 -25.36 -3.56 -7.72
C PHE A 162 -25.61 -2.06 -7.71
N TRP A 163 -26.46 -1.59 -6.81
CA TRP A 163 -26.69 -0.16 -6.59
C TRP A 163 -25.77 0.38 -5.50
N SER A 164 -25.11 1.51 -5.76
CA SER A 164 -24.40 2.28 -4.74
C SER A 164 -25.19 3.53 -4.37
N ASP A 165 -25.59 3.65 -3.10
CA ASP A 165 -26.24 4.86 -2.60
C ASP A 165 -25.28 6.06 -2.60
N ASP A 166 -24.01 5.82 -2.23
CA ASP A 166 -22.97 6.84 -2.12
C ASP A 166 -22.53 7.39 -3.48
N LEU A 167 -22.42 6.53 -4.49
CA LEU A 167 -22.03 6.94 -5.85
C LEU A 167 -23.23 7.30 -6.75
N ARG A 168 -24.46 6.98 -6.33
CA ARG A 168 -25.69 7.15 -7.11
C ARG A 168 -25.63 6.49 -8.49
N GLN A 169 -25.01 5.31 -8.58
CA GLN A 169 -24.85 4.59 -9.84
C GLN A 169 -24.93 3.07 -9.66
N TYR A 170 -25.17 2.39 -10.78
CA TYR A 170 -25.11 0.94 -10.87
C TYR A 170 -23.71 0.45 -11.24
N LEU A 171 -23.29 -0.63 -10.60
CA LEU A 171 -22.09 -1.41 -10.90
C LEU A 171 -22.47 -2.83 -11.33
N ARG A 172 -21.54 -3.53 -11.97
CA ARG A 172 -21.64 -4.98 -12.21
C ARG A 172 -20.60 -5.70 -11.40
N ALA A 173 -20.95 -6.85 -10.88
CA ALA A 173 -20.01 -7.74 -10.21
C ALA A 173 -20.55 -9.17 -10.27
N ASP A 174 -19.73 -10.15 -9.89
CA ASP A 174 -20.23 -11.49 -9.59
C ASP A 174 -21.29 -11.40 -8.46
N PRO A 175 -22.36 -12.20 -8.51
CA PRO A 175 -23.41 -12.19 -7.48
C PRO A 175 -22.86 -12.53 -6.09
N GLY A 176 -23.49 -11.97 -5.05
CA GLY A 176 -23.09 -12.17 -3.66
C GLY A 176 -22.35 -10.99 -3.04
N ASP A 177 -21.80 -11.22 -1.85
CA ASP A 177 -21.11 -10.21 -1.05
C ASP A 177 -19.59 -10.44 -1.09
N TYR A 178 -18.84 -9.49 -1.64
CA TYR A 178 -17.40 -9.64 -1.88
C TYR A 178 -16.61 -10.00 -0.61
N CYS A 179 -16.89 -9.31 0.50
CA CYS A 179 -16.24 -9.54 1.79
C CYS A 179 -16.74 -10.79 2.53
N SER A 180 -17.75 -11.50 2.02
CA SER A 180 -18.18 -12.77 2.62
C SER A 180 -17.18 -13.91 2.37
N ASP A 181 -16.34 -13.80 1.33
CA ASP A 181 -15.21 -14.71 1.13
C ASP A 181 -14.05 -14.30 2.06
N ARG A 182 -13.64 -15.23 2.93
CA ARG A 182 -12.60 -15.00 3.94
C ARG A 182 -11.21 -14.76 3.37
N ASP A 183 -11.00 -15.12 2.11
CA ASP A 183 -9.72 -14.89 1.42
C ASP A 183 -9.63 -13.50 0.79
N ASN A 184 -10.73 -12.72 0.76
CA ASN A 184 -10.75 -11.36 0.25
C ASN A 184 -10.45 -10.35 1.36
N PHE A 185 -9.38 -9.56 1.20
CA PHE A 185 -8.96 -8.55 2.18
C PHE A 185 -9.34 -7.13 1.75
N ALA A 186 -9.26 -6.82 0.47
CA ALA A 186 -9.69 -5.54 -0.05
C ALA A 186 -9.89 -5.62 -1.57
N ALA A 187 -10.52 -4.59 -2.13
CA ALA A 187 -10.59 -4.39 -3.57
C ALA A 187 -10.63 -2.90 -3.89
N THR A 188 -9.99 -2.54 -5.00
CA THR A 188 -10.11 -1.23 -5.63
C THR A 188 -10.99 -1.32 -6.88
N GLN A 189 -11.93 -0.39 -7.02
CA GLN A 189 -12.76 -0.25 -8.22
C GLN A 189 -12.47 1.09 -8.89
N ASP A 190 -11.45 1.11 -9.76
CA ASP A 190 -10.96 2.30 -10.45
C ASP A 190 -11.85 2.75 -11.63
N GLN A 191 -12.77 1.89 -12.08
CA GLN A 191 -13.79 2.21 -13.10
C GLN A 191 -14.97 3.05 -12.55
N THR A 192 -15.11 3.13 -11.23
CA THR A 192 -16.14 3.97 -10.60
C THR A 192 -15.74 5.45 -10.63
N ARG A 193 -16.72 6.35 -10.46
CA ARG A 193 -16.48 7.81 -10.47
C ARG A 193 -17.19 8.49 -9.30
N PRO A 194 -16.46 8.93 -8.25
CA PRO A 194 -15.02 8.71 -8.04
C PRO A 194 -14.70 7.22 -7.80
N SER A 195 -13.42 6.84 -7.93
CA SER A 195 -12.93 5.48 -7.62
C SER A 195 -13.24 5.06 -6.18
N THR A 196 -13.31 3.76 -5.89
CA THR A 196 -13.54 3.25 -4.54
C THR A 196 -12.45 2.27 -4.11
N VAL A 197 -12.20 2.24 -2.81
CA VAL A 197 -11.46 1.19 -2.12
C VAL A 197 -12.38 0.58 -1.08
N THR A 198 -12.51 -0.74 -1.06
CA THR A 198 -13.28 -1.48 -0.06
C THR A 198 -12.33 -2.38 0.72
N LEU A 199 -12.26 -2.20 2.04
CA LEU A 199 -11.49 -3.07 2.94
C LEU A 199 -12.45 -4.07 3.58
N CYS A 200 -12.16 -5.36 3.46
CA CYS A 200 -12.89 -6.43 4.14
C CYS A 200 -12.29 -6.67 5.53
N ILE A 201 -12.42 -5.67 6.41
CA ILE A 201 -11.69 -5.62 7.69
C ILE A 201 -11.94 -6.84 8.56
N ASP A 202 -13.15 -7.39 8.52
CA ASP A 202 -13.51 -8.56 9.33
C ASP A 202 -12.85 -9.87 8.83
N ASN A 203 -12.16 -9.84 7.68
CA ASN A 203 -11.35 -10.93 7.15
C ASN A 203 -9.86 -10.79 7.50
N PHE A 204 -9.44 -9.66 8.04
CA PHE A 204 -8.05 -9.49 8.46
C PHE A 204 -7.69 -10.49 9.55
N LEU A 205 -6.51 -11.08 9.43
CA LEU A 205 -6.06 -12.12 10.34
C LEU A 205 -5.79 -11.52 11.72
N SER A 206 -6.48 -12.02 12.74
CA SER A 206 -6.30 -11.56 14.13
C SER A 206 -4.91 -11.87 14.71
N SER A 207 -4.12 -12.70 14.02
CA SER A 207 -2.72 -12.99 14.35
C SER A 207 -1.73 -11.94 13.84
N GLN A 208 -2.16 -11.05 12.94
CA GLN A 208 -1.36 -9.92 12.46
C GLN A 208 -1.61 -8.68 13.33
N GLY A 209 -0.59 -7.85 13.47
CA GLY A 209 -0.75 -6.53 14.08
C GLY A 209 -1.60 -5.61 13.19
N GLU A 210 -2.21 -4.57 13.76
CA GLU A 210 -3.00 -3.62 12.99
C GLU A 210 -2.11 -2.63 12.24
N THR A 211 -1.01 -2.22 12.85
CA THR A 211 -0.15 -1.12 12.42
C THR A 211 1.32 -1.48 12.45
N LEU A 212 2.18 -0.67 11.81
CA LEU A 212 3.64 -0.84 11.84
C LEU A 212 4.21 -0.82 13.26
N SER A 213 3.57 -0.13 14.21
CA SER A 213 3.98 -0.14 15.62
C SER A 213 3.74 -1.47 16.32
N ASP A 214 2.89 -2.34 15.76
CA ASP A 214 2.64 -3.68 16.30
C ASP A 214 3.66 -4.71 15.82
N ILE A 215 4.55 -4.32 14.87
CA ILE A 215 5.62 -5.19 14.41
C ILE A 215 6.62 -5.38 15.55
N PRO A 216 6.88 -6.62 16.02
CA PRO A 216 7.82 -6.86 17.09
C PRO A 216 9.24 -6.50 16.65
N ALA A 217 10.06 -6.06 17.61
CA ALA A 217 11.46 -5.79 17.35
C ALA A 217 12.16 -7.03 16.76
N VAL A 218 12.86 -6.84 15.64
CA VAL A 218 13.62 -7.90 14.99
C VAL A 218 14.95 -8.06 15.73
N THR A 219 15.08 -9.15 16.50
CA THR A 219 16.23 -9.41 17.37
C THR A 219 17.14 -10.55 16.89
N ALA A 220 16.79 -11.20 15.77
CA ALA A 220 17.52 -12.32 15.22
C ALA A 220 17.57 -12.29 13.68
N GLU A 221 18.59 -12.95 13.12
CA GLU A 221 18.67 -13.22 11.68
C GLU A 221 17.60 -14.24 11.22
N LYS A 222 17.44 -14.35 9.90
CA LYS A 222 16.54 -15.29 9.21
C LYS A 222 15.06 -15.10 9.52
N VAL A 223 14.67 -13.93 10.03
CA VAL A 223 13.26 -13.51 10.09
C VAL A 223 12.83 -13.12 8.68
N SER A 224 11.72 -13.68 8.21
CA SER A 224 11.15 -13.34 6.91
C SER A 224 10.35 -12.05 7.01
N VAL A 225 10.48 -11.15 6.03
CA VAL A 225 9.59 -9.97 5.95
C VAL A 225 8.11 -10.37 5.83
N SER A 226 7.83 -11.55 5.25
CA SER A 226 6.46 -12.06 5.12
C SER A 226 5.78 -12.40 6.44
N THR A 227 6.53 -12.58 7.53
CA THR A 227 5.96 -12.85 8.86
C THR A 227 5.73 -11.58 9.67
N LEU A 228 6.10 -10.41 9.13
CA LEU A 228 6.01 -9.10 9.78
C LEU A 228 4.91 -8.23 9.14
N GLN A 229 3.97 -8.86 8.44
CA GLN A 229 2.85 -8.18 7.82
C GLN A 229 1.84 -7.70 8.86
N VAL A 230 1.23 -6.55 8.58
CA VAL A 230 0.23 -5.88 9.42
C VAL A 230 -0.93 -5.42 8.54
N HIS A 231 -2.11 -5.18 9.13
CA HIS A 231 -3.32 -4.86 8.39
C HIS A 231 -3.19 -3.62 7.50
N SER A 232 -2.41 -2.62 7.94
CA SER A 232 -2.17 -1.41 7.15
C SER A 232 -1.52 -1.64 5.79
N LEU A 233 -0.86 -2.78 5.58
CA LEU A 233 -0.29 -3.16 4.29
C LEU A 233 -1.35 -3.43 3.22
N THR A 234 -2.54 -3.88 3.61
CA THR A 234 -3.65 -4.06 2.66
C THR A 234 -4.07 -2.71 2.07
N LEU A 235 -4.27 -1.68 2.91
CA LEU A 235 -4.56 -0.34 2.39
C LEU A 235 -3.43 0.18 1.51
N PHE A 236 -2.17 -0.04 1.91
CA PHE A 236 -1.02 0.37 1.12
C PHE A 236 -0.96 -0.32 -0.25
N HIS A 237 -1.29 -1.61 -0.32
CA HIS A 237 -1.44 -2.36 -1.56
C HIS A 237 -2.50 -1.71 -2.46
N GLU A 238 -3.70 -1.46 -1.93
CA GLU A 238 -4.80 -0.84 -2.70
C GLU A 238 -4.46 0.55 -3.24
N MET A 239 -3.57 1.30 -2.58
CA MET A 239 -3.11 2.59 -3.10
C MET A 239 -2.43 2.48 -4.48
N PHE A 240 -1.79 1.34 -4.80
CA PHE A 240 -1.20 1.13 -6.12
C PHE A 240 -2.27 0.91 -7.18
N HIS A 241 -3.28 0.08 -6.92
CA HIS A 241 -4.43 -0.05 -7.83
C HIS A 241 -5.11 1.30 -8.04
N LEU A 242 -5.30 2.06 -6.97
CA LEU A 242 -5.96 3.36 -7.02
C LEU A 242 -5.18 4.38 -7.86
N ALA A 243 -3.86 4.46 -7.66
CA ALA A 243 -3.01 5.46 -8.33
C ALA A 243 -2.68 5.09 -9.79
N LEU A 244 -2.58 3.79 -10.08
CA LEU A 244 -2.03 3.26 -11.33
C LEU A 244 -3.09 2.58 -12.22
N GLY A 245 -4.26 2.26 -11.65
CA GLY A 245 -5.35 1.53 -12.27
C GLY A 245 -5.20 0.01 -12.13
N THR A 246 -6.31 -0.68 -11.93
CA THR A 246 -6.36 -2.14 -11.66
C THR A 246 -5.80 -2.96 -12.82
N ALA A 247 -6.07 -2.56 -14.07
CA ALA A 247 -5.50 -3.19 -15.27
C ALA A 247 -3.98 -2.99 -15.39
N GLY A 248 -3.48 -1.85 -14.90
CA GLY A 248 -2.05 -1.51 -14.86
C GLY A 248 -1.32 -2.33 -13.81
N THR A 249 -2.00 -2.63 -12.71
CA THR A 249 -1.43 -3.34 -11.56
C THR A 249 -2.17 -4.62 -11.19
N PRO A 250 -2.16 -5.67 -12.03
CA PRO A 250 -2.80 -6.94 -11.68
C PRO A 250 -2.16 -7.62 -10.46
N ASP A 251 -2.97 -8.40 -9.74
CA ASP A 251 -2.55 -9.24 -8.61
C ASP A 251 -1.84 -10.52 -9.07
N GLU A 252 -0.67 -10.30 -9.62
CA GLU A 252 0.20 -11.28 -10.25
C GLU A 252 0.79 -12.31 -9.28
N GLY A 253 0.77 -12.02 -7.98
CA GLY A 253 1.02 -12.97 -6.90
C GLY A 253 1.21 -12.32 -5.54
N TYR A 254 0.72 -13.00 -4.51
CA TYR A 254 0.72 -12.53 -3.11
C TYR A 254 1.84 -13.12 -2.24
N ASN A 255 2.43 -14.23 -2.67
CA ASN A 255 3.44 -14.91 -1.87
C ASN A 255 4.84 -14.34 -2.13
N LEU A 256 5.56 -14.01 -1.04
CA LEU A 256 6.94 -13.51 -1.11
C LEU A 256 7.86 -14.37 -2.00
N ASN A 257 7.76 -15.70 -1.94
CA ASN A 257 8.61 -16.59 -2.74
C ASN A 257 8.33 -16.48 -4.24
N SER A 258 7.09 -16.18 -4.63
CA SER A 258 6.72 -15.92 -6.02
C SER A 258 7.21 -14.54 -6.43
N ILE A 259 6.97 -13.53 -5.60
CA ILE A 259 7.30 -12.13 -5.84
C ILE A 259 8.79 -11.92 -6.11
N VAL A 260 9.68 -12.49 -5.29
CA VAL A 260 11.14 -12.35 -5.47
C VAL A 260 11.68 -13.10 -6.69
N ARG A 261 10.84 -13.87 -7.39
CA ARG A 261 11.18 -14.55 -8.66
C ARG A 261 10.63 -13.83 -9.88
N PHE A 262 9.83 -12.78 -9.70
CA PHE A 262 9.32 -12.01 -10.82
C PHE A 262 10.45 -11.27 -11.54
N GLY A 263 10.40 -11.29 -12.87
CA GLY A 263 11.16 -10.35 -13.68
C GLY A 263 10.60 -8.93 -13.51
N THR A 264 11.39 -7.92 -13.87
CA THR A 264 11.06 -6.50 -13.64
C THR A 264 9.68 -6.12 -14.16
N THR A 265 9.33 -6.48 -15.41
CA THR A 265 8.03 -6.16 -16.02
C THR A 265 6.84 -6.64 -15.19
N LYS A 266 6.94 -7.83 -14.59
CA LYS A 266 5.88 -8.41 -13.76
C LYS A 266 5.88 -7.79 -12.36
N ALA A 267 7.07 -7.62 -11.77
CA ALA A 267 7.21 -7.08 -10.42
C ALA A 267 6.75 -5.62 -10.29
N VAL A 268 7.06 -4.75 -11.26
CA VAL A 268 6.66 -3.32 -11.21
C VAL A 268 5.17 -3.09 -11.54
N ARG A 269 4.44 -4.16 -11.84
CA ARG A 269 2.99 -4.17 -12.03
C ARG A 269 2.26 -4.91 -10.91
N ASN A 270 2.95 -5.51 -9.96
CA ASN A 270 2.31 -6.26 -8.88
C ASN A 270 2.31 -5.38 -7.61
N PRO A 271 1.17 -4.91 -7.10
CA PRO A 271 1.11 -4.10 -5.88
C PRO A 271 1.84 -4.75 -4.70
N GLU A 272 1.71 -6.06 -4.55
CA GLU A 272 2.35 -6.79 -3.46
C GLU A 272 3.89 -6.75 -3.50
N SER A 273 4.49 -6.61 -4.69
CA SER A 273 5.93 -6.38 -4.81
C SER A 273 6.36 -5.07 -4.16
N PHE A 274 5.55 -4.01 -4.31
CA PHE A 274 5.78 -2.73 -3.68
C PHE A 274 5.54 -2.77 -2.17
N THR A 275 4.51 -3.49 -1.73
CA THR A 275 4.21 -3.71 -0.31
C THR A 275 5.40 -4.35 0.41
N PHE A 276 5.92 -5.48 -0.11
CA PHE A 276 7.08 -6.13 0.50
C PHE A 276 8.34 -5.29 0.39
N TYR A 277 8.56 -4.60 -0.73
CA TYR A 277 9.70 -3.71 -0.88
C TYR A 277 9.70 -2.59 0.16
N ALA A 278 8.57 -1.88 0.32
CA ALA A 278 8.42 -0.78 1.25
C ALA A 278 8.64 -1.24 2.69
N LEU A 279 8.01 -2.34 3.09
CA LEU A 279 8.16 -2.91 4.42
C LEU A 279 9.60 -3.36 4.69
N ALA A 280 10.22 -4.07 3.74
CA ALA A 280 11.61 -4.53 3.87
C ALA A 280 12.59 -3.36 4.00
N TYR A 281 12.38 -2.29 3.23
CA TYR A 281 13.22 -1.11 3.28
C TYR A 281 13.03 -0.36 4.61
N TYR A 282 11.80 -0.13 5.04
CA TYR A 282 11.45 0.48 6.33
C TYR A 282 12.11 -0.28 7.50
N LEU A 283 11.97 -1.60 7.55
CA LEU A 283 12.60 -2.43 8.58
C LEU A 283 14.14 -2.41 8.52
N GLY A 284 14.71 -2.30 7.32
CA GLY A 284 16.15 -2.15 7.13
C GLY A 284 16.71 -0.80 7.60
N GLN A 285 15.86 0.23 7.70
CA GLN A 285 16.23 1.54 8.25
C GLN A 285 16.13 1.57 9.77
N THR A 286 15.24 0.75 10.36
CA THR A 286 14.94 0.76 11.80
C THR A 286 15.62 -0.37 12.57
N THR A 287 16.28 -1.30 11.88
CA THR A 287 16.97 -2.45 12.50
C THR A 287 18.42 -2.57 12.04
N GLN A 288 19.21 -3.39 12.74
CA GLN A 288 20.58 -3.73 12.33
C GLN A 288 20.64 -4.78 11.20
N TYR A 289 19.49 -5.36 10.83
CA TYR A 289 19.39 -6.43 9.84
C TYR A 289 19.03 -5.85 8.47
N THR A 290 19.45 -6.53 7.41
CA THR A 290 18.96 -6.22 6.06
C THR A 290 17.91 -7.24 5.63
N PHE A 291 16.86 -6.72 4.97
CA PHE A 291 15.80 -7.47 4.32
C PHE A 291 15.92 -7.39 2.79
N ALA A 292 17.09 -6.99 2.29
CA ALA A 292 17.40 -6.96 0.87
C ALA A 292 17.62 -8.36 0.28
N ASN A 293 17.45 -9.41 1.08
CA ASN A 293 17.27 -10.79 0.69
C ASN A 293 16.06 -11.31 1.49
N SER A 294 15.25 -12.20 0.95
CA SER A 294 14.01 -12.70 1.59
C SER A 294 14.24 -13.42 2.93
N LYS A 295 15.50 -13.64 3.32
CA LYS A 295 15.93 -14.08 4.64
C LYS A 295 16.83 -13.00 5.25
N SER A 296 16.46 -12.49 6.43
CA SER A 296 17.25 -11.42 7.06
C SER A 296 18.69 -11.87 7.34
N ALA A 297 19.66 -11.03 6.97
CA ALA A 297 21.08 -11.24 7.20
C ALA A 297 21.67 -10.01 7.90
N ASN A 298 22.77 -10.18 8.65
CA ASN A 298 23.50 -9.05 9.22
C ASN A 298 23.94 -8.05 8.14
N LYS A 299 23.65 -6.76 8.35
CA LYS A 299 24.18 -5.68 7.52
C LYS A 299 25.69 -5.53 7.79
N PRO A 300 26.57 -5.54 6.77
CA PRO A 300 27.97 -5.19 6.98
C PRO A 300 28.06 -3.75 7.50
N ALA A 301 28.93 -3.49 8.47
CA ALA A 301 29.25 -2.12 8.86
C ALA A 301 29.67 -1.30 7.61
N PRO A 302 29.25 -0.02 7.48
CA PRO A 302 29.58 0.80 6.32
C PRO A 302 31.10 0.83 6.15
N THR A 303 31.57 0.15 5.10
CA THR A 303 32.99 -0.07 4.89
C THR A 303 33.59 1.24 4.33
N PRO A 304 34.72 1.74 4.87
CA PRO A 304 35.44 2.83 4.24
C PRO A 304 35.77 2.44 2.79
N LYS A 305 35.39 3.29 1.82
CA LYS A 305 35.54 3.03 0.38
C LYS A 305 36.95 2.56 0.05
N ARG A 306 37.11 1.25 -0.15
CA ARG A 306 38.34 0.63 -0.66
C ARG A 306 38.06 0.04 -2.04
N ARG A 307 38.89 0.40 -3.01
CA ARG A 307 38.74 0.05 -4.44
C ARG A 307 39.04 -1.44 -4.68
N SER A 308 38.09 -2.13 -5.36
CA SER A 308 38.25 -3.24 -6.34
C SER A 308 38.92 -4.57 -5.88
N PRO A 309 38.88 -5.71 -6.62
CA PRO A 309 38.00 -6.18 -7.72
C PRO A 309 37.32 -7.57 -7.46
N TYR A 310 36.28 -7.89 -8.24
CA TYR A 310 35.83 -9.24 -8.70
C TYR A 310 35.75 -10.43 -7.71
N ARG A 311 34.53 -10.99 -7.47
CA ARG A 311 34.20 -12.42 -7.74
C ARG A 311 32.70 -12.72 -7.55
N SER A 312 32.20 -13.62 -8.38
CA SER A 312 30.84 -14.12 -8.54
C SER A 312 30.35 -15.02 -7.40
N GLU A 313 29.10 -14.83 -6.95
CA GLU A 313 28.36 -15.80 -6.12
C GLU A 313 27.11 -16.25 -6.86
N ARG A 314 27.09 -17.51 -7.30
CA ARG A 314 26.03 -18.13 -8.09
C ARG A 314 25.31 -19.28 -7.37
N ASP A 315 25.55 -19.52 -6.08
CA ASP A 315 25.18 -20.79 -5.44
C ASP A 315 24.43 -20.64 -4.10
N PHE A 316 23.25 -20.03 -4.05
CA PHE A 316 22.46 -20.06 -2.80
C PHE A 316 20.94 -20.05 -2.95
N LEU A 317 20.36 -20.90 -3.80
CA LEU A 317 18.90 -21.06 -3.87
C LEU A 317 18.44 -22.47 -4.25
N ILE A 318 18.54 -23.47 -3.34
CA ILE A 318 17.63 -24.64 -3.35
C ILE A 318 17.44 -25.16 -1.92
N SER A 319 16.23 -25.00 -1.34
CA SER A 319 15.52 -26.03 -0.56
C SER A 319 14.30 -25.45 0.18
N PHE A 320 13.28 -26.32 0.28
CA PHE A 320 11.99 -26.24 1.00
C PHE A 320 10.74 -25.87 0.17
N GLN A 321 10.06 -26.95 -0.24
CA GLN A 321 8.63 -27.16 -0.51
C GLN A 321 7.77 -26.95 0.77
N PRO A 322 6.40 -26.90 0.73
CA PRO A 322 5.49 -27.40 -0.31
C PRO A 322 4.51 -26.40 -0.92
N GLU A 323 4.03 -26.79 -2.10
CA GLU A 323 3.05 -26.12 -2.94
C GLU A 323 1.70 -25.97 -2.22
N ARG A 324 1.20 -24.74 -2.16
CA ARG A 324 -0.24 -24.47 -2.06
C ARG A 324 -0.73 -24.15 -3.47
N LYS A 325 -1.83 -24.82 -3.85
CA LYS A 325 -2.53 -24.67 -5.13
C LYS A 325 -2.63 -23.20 -5.52
N GLU A 326 -2.19 -22.91 -6.73
CA GLU A 326 -2.51 -21.69 -7.46
C GLU A 326 -4.03 -21.47 -7.38
N LEU A 327 -4.42 -20.34 -6.78
CA LEU A 327 -5.76 -19.80 -6.90
C LEU A 327 -5.96 -19.51 -8.38
N THR A 328 -6.85 -20.26 -9.01
CA THR A 328 -7.29 -20.01 -10.37
C THR A 328 -7.83 -18.59 -10.45
N ASP A 329 -7.26 -17.79 -11.35
CA ASP A 329 -7.66 -16.43 -11.67
C ASP A 329 -9.17 -16.32 -11.88
N LYS A 330 -9.88 -15.89 -10.83
CA LYS A 330 -11.14 -15.18 -11.00
C LYS A 330 -10.77 -13.71 -11.13
N PHE A 331 -10.49 -13.32 -12.37
CA PHE A 331 -10.44 -11.91 -12.72
C PHE A 331 -11.80 -11.29 -12.39
N TRP A 332 -11.83 -10.44 -11.36
CA TRP A 332 -12.90 -9.48 -11.18
C TRP A 332 -12.77 -8.44 -12.29
N VAL A 333 -13.42 -8.70 -13.42
CA VAL A 333 -13.63 -7.70 -14.48
C VAL A 333 -15.03 -7.13 -14.29
N ALA A 334 -15.09 -5.83 -13.99
CA ALA A 334 -16.26 -4.99 -14.23
C ALA A 334 -15.87 -3.81 -15.11
#